data_AF-A0A438F580-F1
#
_entry.id   AF-A0A438F580-F1
#
_cell.length_a   1.000
_cell.length_b   1.000
_cell.length_c   1.000
_cell.angle_alpha   90.00
_cell.angle_beta   90.00
_cell.angle_gamma   90.00
#
_symmetry.space_group_name_H-M   'P 1'
#
loop_
_entity.id
_entity.type
_entity.pdbx_description
1 polymer ?
#
loop_
_entity_poly.entity_id
_entity_poly.type
_entity_poly.pdbx_seq_one_letter_code
_entity_poly.pdbx_strand_id
1 'polypeptide(L)'
;MAEVYEHVTTSHLDELATAMTANHPNCASLAERIVVSNLHKNTKKSFSETIKDMHNHFNERSGLKNPWIAADVYKIIMKNVTRLDSEIIYDWDVDYDYFGFKTLEDINYHDMLEK
;
A
#
# COMPACT_ATOMS: atom_id res chain seq x y z
N MET A 1 9.89 21.30 25.07
CA MET A 1 8.51 20.78 25.17
C MET A 1 8.07 20.48 23.76
N ALA A 2 7.87 19.21 23.43
CA ALA A 2 7.62 18.75 22.07
C ALA A 2 6.15 19.03 21.72
N GLU A 3 5.91 20.10 20.96
CA GLU A 3 4.65 20.31 20.27
C GLU A 3 4.54 19.21 19.21
N VAL A 4 3.70 18.22 19.50
CA VAL A 4 3.20 17.27 18.51
C VAL A 4 2.25 18.08 17.62
N TYR A 5 2.77 18.62 16.52
CA TYR A 5 1.97 19.34 15.54
C TYR A 5 0.90 18.41 14.97
N GLU A 6 -0.35 18.79 15.19
CA GLU A 6 -1.59 18.03 14.98
C GLU A 6 -1.93 17.73 13.50
N HIS A 7 -1.03 18.01 12.56
CA HIS A 7 -1.21 17.79 11.13
C HIS A 7 0.05 17.24 10.43
N VAL A 8 0.86 16.45 11.13
CA VAL A 8 1.89 15.66 10.44
C VAL A 8 1.18 14.57 9.64
N THR A 9 1.07 14.77 8.33
CA THR A 9 0.66 13.71 7.42
C THR A 9 1.67 12.57 7.49
N THR A 10 1.19 11.33 7.34
CA THR A 10 2.04 10.13 7.34
C THR A 10 3.17 10.24 6.31
N SER A 11 2.95 10.95 5.19
CA SER A 11 3.97 11.27 4.19
C SER A 11 5.17 12.06 4.75
N HIS A 12 4.93 13.00 5.65
CA HIS A 12 5.99 13.84 6.23
C HIS A 12 6.80 13.06 7.29
N LEU A 13 6.17 12.08 7.94
CA LEU A 13 6.86 11.10 8.79
C LEU A 13 7.77 10.18 7.97
N ASP A 14 7.32 9.75 6.78
CA ASP A 14 8.11 8.92 5.88
C ASP A 14 9.35 9.68 5.34
N GLU A 15 9.18 10.95 4.96
CA GLU A 15 10.29 11.83 4.54
C GLU A 15 11.31 12.03 5.68
N LEU A 16 10.83 12.28 6.91
CA LEU A 16 11.69 12.47 8.07
C LEU A 16 12.47 11.19 8.42
N ALA A 17 11.81 10.02 8.36
CA ALA A 17 12.45 8.73 8.62
C ALA A 17 13.52 8.40 7.55
N THR A 18 13.26 8.75 6.29
CA THR A 18 14.22 8.61 5.19
C THR A 18 15.48 9.45 5.42
N ALA A 19 15.30 10.72 5.81
CA ALA A 19 16.41 11.62 6.12
C ALA A 19 17.26 11.15 7.32
N MET A 20 16.65 10.51 8.31
CA MET A 20 17.37 9.93 9.46
C MET A 20 18.14 8.66 9.09
N THR A 21 17.64 7.87 8.15
CA THR A 21 18.27 6.63 7.68
C THR A 21 19.59 6.88 6.96
N ALA A 22 19.69 7.97 6.21
CA ALA A 22 20.93 8.39 5.55
C ALA A 22 22.08 8.72 6.52
N ASN A 23 21.77 9.00 7.79
CA ASN A 23 22.72 9.48 8.79
C ASN A 23 23.22 8.41 9.78
N HIS A 24 22.51 7.28 9.93
CA HIS A 24 22.95 6.21 10.82
C HIS A 24 22.33 4.84 10.44
N PRO A 25 23.12 3.77 10.28
CA PRO A 25 22.63 2.44 9.86
C PRO A 25 21.58 1.85 10.82
N ASN A 26 21.64 2.16 12.12
CA ASN A 26 20.60 1.74 13.08
C ASN A 26 19.24 2.47 12.92
N CYS A 27 19.15 3.52 12.10
CA CYS A 27 17.89 4.20 11.79
C CYS A 27 17.14 3.56 10.61
N ALA A 28 17.79 2.71 9.82
CA ALA A 28 17.16 1.99 8.70
C ALA A 28 16.01 1.09 9.15
N SER A 29 16.25 0.27 10.18
CA SER A 29 15.23 -0.65 10.71
C SER A 29 14.04 0.08 11.35
N LEU A 30 14.24 1.31 11.84
CA LEU A 30 13.15 2.13 12.36
C LEU A 30 12.32 2.72 11.22
N ALA A 31 12.97 3.22 10.16
CA ALA A 31 12.28 3.74 8.99
C ALA A 31 11.48 2.66 8.26
N GLU A 32 12.05 1.47 8.09
CA GLU A 32 11.36 0.28 7.54
C GLU A 32 10.08 -0.02 8.32
N ARG A 33 10.16 -0.08 9.64
CA ARG A 33 8.99 -0.34 10.51
C ARG A 33 7.94 0.76 10.42
N ILE A 34 8.35 2.02 10.31
CA ILE A 34 7.42 3.16 10.16
C ILE A 34 6.68 3.05 8.82
N VAL A 35 7.41 2.80 7.73
CA VAL A 35 6.84 2.69 6.38
C VAL A 35 5.88 1.51 6.27
N VAL A 36 6.26 0.32 6.76
CA VAL A 36 5.37 -0.86 6.77
C VAL A 36 4.15 -0.62 7.66
N SER A 37 4.33 0.01 8.83
CA SER A 37 3.21 0.38 9.70
C SER A 37 2.25 1.37 9.02
N ASN A 38 2.79 2.34 8.28
CA ASN A 38 1.99 3.29 7.52
C ASN A 38 1.27 2.62 6.35
N LEU A 39 1.91 1.68 5.65
CA LEU A 39 1.27 0.88 4.61
C LEU A 39 0.04 0.15 5.16
N HIS A 40 0.22 -0.64 6.22
CA HIS A 40 -0.87 -1.43 6.81
C HIS A 40 -2.03 -0.58 7.35
N LYS A 41 -1.77 0.66 7.78
CA LYS A 41 -2.83 1.60 8.22
C LYS A 41 -3.65 2.15 7.06
N ASN A 42 -3.04 2.28 5.87
CA ASN A 42 -3.67 2.91 4.71
C ASN A 42 -4.25 1.89 3.71
N THR A 43 -4.04 0.59 3.93
CA THR A 43 -4.56 -0.48 3.05
C THR A 43 -5.61 -1.34 3.75
N LYS A 44 -6.52 -1.93 2.97
CA LYS A 44 -7.46 -2.93 3.49
C LYS A 44 -6.75 -4.23 3.81
N LYS A 45 -7.16 -4.86 4.92
CA LYS A 45 -6.62 -6.16 5.38
C LYS A 45 -7.22 -7.37 4.66
N SER A 46 -8.27 -7.18 3.87
CA SER A 46 -8.88 -8.25 3.08
C SER A 46 -8.50 -8.05 1.63
N PHE A 47 -7.80 -9.05 1.08
CA PHE A 47 -7.49 -9.10 -0.34
C PHE A 47 -8.76 -9.04 -1.20
N SER A 48 -9.79 -9.79 -0.83
CA SER A 48 -11.04 -9.78 -1.56
C SER A 48 -11.77 -8.44 -1.53
N GLU A 49 -11.68 -7.66 -0.44
CA GLU A 49 -12.20 -6.30 -0.40
C GLU A 49 -11.45 -5.36 -1.36
N THR A 50 -10.12 -5.45 -1.39
CA THR A 50 -9.30 -4.69 -2.37
C THR A 50 -9.69 -5.04 -3.80
N ILE A 51 -9.86 -6.33 -4.10
CA ILE A 51 -10.27 -6.79 -5.43
C ILE A 51 -11.67 -6.29 -5.83
N LYS A 52 -12.60 -6.17 -4.88
CA LYS A 52 -13.92 -5.55 -5.13
C LYS A 52 -13.80 -4.09 -5.52
N ASP A 53 -12.97 -3.32 -4.83
CA ASP A 53 -12.74 -1.92 -5.16
C ASP A 53 -12.13 -1.77 -6.55
N MET A 54 -11.11 -2.58 -6.87
CA MET A 54 -10.47 -2.56 -8.19
C MET A 54 -11.42 -2.95 -9.31
N HIS A 55 -12.33 -3.91 -9.09
CA HIS A 55 -13.34 -4.29 -10.09
C HIS A 55 -14.45 -3.25 -10.28
N ASN A 56 -14.80 -2.54 -9.20
CA ASN A 56 -15.80 -1.49 -9.21
C ASN A 56 -15.22 -0.11 -9.49
N HIS A 57 -13.93 -0.03 -9.79
CA HIS A 57 -13.23 1.23 -10.02
C HIS A 57 -13.94 2.07 -11.07
N PHE A 58 -14.06 3.35 -10.74
CA PHE A 58 -14.76 4.36 -11.51
C PHE A 58 -13.86 5.57 -11.64
N ASN A 59 -13.65 6.02 -12.87
CA ASN A 59 -12.82 7.18 -13.12
C ASN A 59 -13.68 8.44 -12.92
N GLU A 60 -13.47 9.14 -11.80
CA GLU A 60 -14.25 10.32 -11.41
C GLU A 60 -14.21 11.45 -12.44
N ARG A 61 -13.11 11.58 -13.19
CA ARG A 61 -12.92 12.62 -14.20
C ARG A 61 -13.76 12.35 -15.46
N SER A 62 -13.82 11.10 -15.88
CA SER A 62 -14.57 10.69 -17.08
C SER A 62 -16.02 10.29 -16.80
N GLY A 63 -16.34 9.94 -15.56
CA GLY A 63 -17.65 9.40 -15.20
C GLY A 63 -17.89 7.98 -15.73
N LEU A 64 -16.84 7.26 -16.14
CA LEU A 64 -16.95 5.92 -16.72
C LEU A 64 -16.39 4.86 -15.79
N LYS A 65 -17.04 3.70 -15.81
CA LYS A 65 -16.52 2.50 -15.15
C LYS A 65 -15.23 2.07 -15.85
N ASN A 66 -14.13 2.02 -15.11
CA ASN A 66 -12.83 1.59 -15.62
C ASN A 66 -12.25 0.52 -14.68
N PRO A 67 -12.76 -0.73 -14.74
CA PRO A 67 -12.30 -1.79 -13.85
C PRO A 67 -10.81 -2.06 -14.09
N TRP A 68 -10.03 -2.05 -13.01
CA TRP A 68 -8.61 -2.41 -13.10
C TRP A 68 -8.38 -3.92 -13.19
N ILE A 69 -9.42 -4.71 -12.93
CA ILE A 69 -9.39 -6.17 -13.03
C ILE A 69 -10.50 -6.66 -13.96
N ALA A 70 -10.15 -7.65 -14.77
CA ALA A 70 -11.09 -8.29 -15.68
C ALA A 70 -12.20 -9.05 -14.92
N ALA A 71 -13.40 -9.06 -15.48
CA ALA A 71 -14.59 -9.59 -14.82
C ALA A 71 -14.55 -11.13 -14.60
N ASP A 72 -13.86 -11.86 -15.46
CA ASP A 72 -13.61 -13.29 -15.34
C ASP A 72 -12.64 -13.59 -14.19
N VAL A 73 -11.54 -12.84 -14.08
CA VAL A 73 -10.58 -12.92 -12.96
C VAL A 73 -11.27 -12.60 -11.64
N TYR A 74 -12.07 -11.53 -11.58
CA TYR A 74 -12.87 -11.17 -10.41
C TYR A 74 -13.76 -12.33 -9.94
N LYS A 75 -14.47 -12.99 -10.88
CA LYS A 75 -15.34 -14.13 -10.55
C LYS A 75 -14.56 -15.31 -9.98
N ILE A 76 -13.38 -15.61 -10.54
CA ILE A 76 -12.52 -16.69 -10.03
C ILE A 76 -12.08 -16.37 -8.60
N ILE A 77 -11.63 -15.14 -8.34
CA ILE A 77 -11.20 -14.71 -7.01
C ILE A 77 -12.36 -14.81 -6.01
N MET A 78 -13.52 -14.24 -6.35
CA MET A 78 -14.70 -14.24 -5.46
C MET A 78 -15.22 -15.64 -5.16
N LYS A 79 -15.11 -16.59 -6.10
CA LYS A 79 -15.46 -17.99 -5.88
C LYS A 79 -14.53 -18.68 -4.85
N ASN A 80 -13.33 -18.17 -4.67
CA ASN A 80 -12.29 -18.73 -3.79
C ASN A 80 -11.95 -17.83 -2.59
N VAL A 81 -12.79 -16.84 -2.28
CA VAL A 81 -12.50 -15.76 -1.31
C VAL A 81 -12.00 -16.28 0.04
N THR A 82 -12.68 -17.25 0.64
CA THR A 82 -12.34 -17.76 1.97
C THR A 82 -10.92 -18.32 2.01
N ARG A 83 -10.52 -19.04 0.96
CA ARG A 83 -9.17 -19.60 0.86
C ARG A 83 -8.13 -18.52 0.60
N LEU A 84 -8.39 -17.63 -0.37
CA LEU A 84 -7.42 -16.60 -0.74
C LEU A 84 -7.16 -15.62 0.41
N ASP A 85 -8.20 -15.16 1.11
CA ASP A 85 -8.04 -14.25 2.24
C ASP A 85 -7.36 -14.94 3.44
N SER A 86 -7.47 -16.27 3.60
CA SER A 86 -6.82 -16.99 4.70
C SER A 86 -5.35 -17.35 4.44
N GLU A 87 -4.94 -17.43 3.18
CA GLU A 87 -3.58 -17.85 2.78
C GLU A 87 -2.61 -16.66 2.71
N ILE A 88 -3.13 -15.43 2.70
CA ILE A 88 -2.30 -14.22 2.66
C ILE A 88 -1.82 -13.89 4.09
N ILE A 89 -0.51 -13.93 4.27
CA ILE A 89 0.16 -13.68 5.54
C ILE A 89 0.79 -12.28 5.50
N TYR A 90 0.08 -11.28 6.06
CA TYR A 90 0.52 -9.88 6.07
C TYR A 90 1.75 -9.61 6.96
N ASP A 91 2.06 -10.51 7.88
CA ASP A 91 3.24 -10.38 8.75
C ASP A 91 4.56 -10.46 7.95
N TRP A 92 4.53 -10.98 6.72
CA TRP A 92 5.69 -11.03 5.83
C TRP A 92 6.04 -9.67 5.20
N ASP A 93 5.16 -8.67 5.28
CA ASP A 93 5.46 -7.34 4.77
C ASP A 93 6.58 -6.64 5.56
N VAL A 94 6.92 -7.13 6.76
CA VAL A 94 7.99 -6.60 7.62
C VAL A 94 9.39 -6.93 7.08
N ASP A 95 9.50 -7.90 6.18
CA ASP A 95 10.80 -8.34 5.62
C ASP A 95 11.24 -7.51 4.39
N TYR A 96 10.39 -6.58 3.90
CA TYR A 96 10.80 -5.65 2.86
C TYR A 96 11.60 -4.49 3.44
N ASP A 97 12.77 -4.23 2.84
CA ASP A 97 13.50 -3.01 3.11
C ASP A 97 12.81 -1.78 2.47
N TYR A 98 13.15 -0.59 2.96
CA TYR A 98 12.56 0.67 2.51
C TYR A 98 12.65 0.85 0.99
N PHE A 99 13.78 0.43 0.40
CA PHE A 99 14.02 0.55 -1.05
C PHE A 99 13.17 -0.42 -1.86
N GLY A 100 13.00 -1.66 -1.41
CA GLY A 100 12.11 -2.64 -2.02
C GLY A 100 10.67 -2.16 -2.02
N PHE A 101 10.21 -1.59 -0.90
CA PHE A 101 8.89 -0.99 -0.81
C PHE A 101 8.71 0.18 -1.78
N LYS A 102 9.62 1.16 -1.79
CA LYS A 102 9.53 2.31 -2.71
C LYS A 102 9.59 1.91 -4.18
N THR A 103 10.40 0.92 -4.52
CA THR A 103 10.45 0.38 -5.88
C THR A 103 9.11 -0.21 -6.30
N LEU A 104 8.44 -0.98 -5.41
CA LEU A 104 7.12 -1.55 -5.69
C LEU A 104 6.03 -0.46 -5.78
N GLU A 105 6.13 0.58 -4.97
CA GLU A 105 5.23 1.72 -4.99
C GLU A 105 5.31 2.46 -6.34
N ASP A 106 6.52 2.82 -6.76
CA ASP A 106 6.76 3.58 -7.99
C ASP A 106 6.29 2.83 -9.25
N ILE A 107 6.52 1.52 -9.33
CA ILE A 107 6.07 0.68 -10.46
C ILE A 107 4.54 0.68 -10.57
N ASN A 108 3.83 0.56 -9.44
CA ASN A 108 2.37 0.48 -9.45
C ASN A 108 1.70 1.82 -9.79
N TYR A 109 2.26 2.95 -9.34
CA TYR A 109 1.69 4.27 -9.66
C TYR A 109 1.86 4.66 -11.12
N HIS A 110 2.98 4.30 -11.75
CA HIS A 110 3.22 4.57 -13.18
C HIS A 110 2.17 3.89 -14.07
N ASP A 111 1.87 2.61 -13.80
CA ASP A 111 0.89 1.83 -14.58
C ASP A 111 -0.56 2.29 -14.38
N MET A 112 -0.86 2.95 -13.26
CA MET A 112 -2.20 3.46 -12.95
C MET A 112 -2.49 4.85 -13.55
N LEU A 113 -1.47 5.66 -13.82
CA LEU A 113 -1.63 7.01 -14.38
C LEU A 113 -1.67 7.02 -15.92
N GLU A 114 -1.21 5.97 -16.58
CA GLU A 114 -1.17 5.86 -18.05
C GLU A 114 -2.44 5.26 -18.68
N LYS A 115 -3.49 4.94 -17.89
CA LYS A 115 -4.77 4.38 -18.38
C LYS A 115 -5.97 5.23 -17.99
#